data_AF-A0A430ABD5-F1
#
_entry.id   AF-A0A430ABD5-F1
#
_cell.length_a   1.000
_cell.length_b   1.000
_cell.length_c   1.000
_cell.angle_alpha   90.00
_cell.angle_beta   90.00
_cell.angle_gamma   90.00
#
_symmetry.space_group_name_H-M   'P 1'
#
loop_
_entity.id
_entity.type
_entity.pdbx_description
1 polymer ?
#
loop_
_entity_poly.entity_id
_entity_poly.type
_entity_poly.pdbx_seq_one_letter_code
_entity_poly.pdbx_strand_id
1 'polypeptide(L)' 'MGDNWHDIEAGHNVGVKPIFVKWSRKEKSVIEPYKPYKMVSSMLELSQWLINYNEEECQ' A
#
# COMPACT_ATOMS: atom_id res chain seq x y z
N MET A 1 -2.99 -5.38 1.73
CA MET A 1 -2.33 -4.89 0.51
C MET A 1 -3.28 -5.15 -0.64
N GLY A 2 -3.38 -4.26 -1.63
CA GLY A 2 -4.30 -4.46 -2.75
C GLY A 2 -4.11 -3.44 -3.87
N ASP A 3 -4.90 -3.58 -4.93
CA ASP A 3 -4.73 -2.85 -6.19
C ASP A 3 -5.93 -1.93 -6.50
N ASN A 4 -6.88 -1.80 -5.58
CA ASN A 4 -8.05 -0.96 -5.75
C ASN A 4 -8.49 -0.29 -4.44
N TRP A 5 -9.46 0.61 -4.54
CA TRP A 5 -9.90 1.43 -3.40
C TRP A 5 -10.63 0.63 -2.31
N HIS A 6 -11.31 -0.47 -2.65
CA HIS A 6 -11.98 -1.31 -1.66
C HIS A 6 -10.97 -1.95 -0.71
N ASP A 7 -9.80 -2.35 -1.22
CA ASP A 7 -8.72 -2.90 -0.39
C ASP A 7 -8.20 -1.87 0.63
N ILE A 8 -8.18 -0.59 0.23
CA ILE A 8 -7.72 0.52 1.08
C ILE A 8 -8.75 0.84 2.16
N GLU A 9 -10.02 0.96 1.77
CA GLU A 9 -11.11 1.21 2.69
C GLU A 9 -11.29 0.07 3.69
N ALA A 10 -11.22 -1.19 3.23
CA ALA A 10 -11.27 -2.35 4.11
C ALA A 10 -10.14 -2.33 5.14
N GLY A 11 -8.92 -1.94 4.73
CA GLY A 11 -7.79 -1.79 5.65
C GLY A 11 -8.01 -0.73 6.72
N HIS A 12 -8.52 0.45 6.34
CA HIS A 12 -8.88 1.50 7.29
C HIS A 12 -9.97 1.04 8.28
N ASN A 13 -10.98 0.33 7.79
CA ASN A 13 -12.10 -0.14 8.61
C ASN A 13 -11.67 -1.12 9.73
N VAL A 14 -10.59 -1.87 9.52
CA VAL A 14 -10.05 -2.81 10.49
C VAL A 14 -8.80 -2.29 11.23
N GLY A 15 -8.46 -1.01 11.02
CA GLY A 15 -7.36 -0.35 11.73
C GLY A 15 -5.95 -0.82 11.35
N VAL A 16 -5.78 -1.44 10.17
CA VAL A 16 -4.45 -1.82 9.66
C VAL A 16 -3.93 -0.75 8.70
N LYS A 17 -2.63 -0.79 8.37
CA LYS A 17 -1.99 0.12 7.41
C LYS A 17 -2.25 -0.37 5.96
N PRO A 18 -3.18 0.21 5.18
CA PRO A 18 -3.45 -0.27 3.83
C PRO A 18 -2.34 0.15 2.87
N ILE A 19 -1.81 -0.81 2.11
CA ILE A 19 -0.79 -0.55 1.09
C ILE A 19 -1.41 -0.79 -0.27
N PHE A 20 -1.33 0.22 -1.13
CA PHE A 20 -1.73 0.13 -2.52
C PHE A 20 -0.55 -0.32 -3.39
N VAL A 21 -0.79 -1.28 -4.28
CA VAL A 21 0.19 -1.74 -5.24
C VAL A 21 -0.31 -1.55 -6.66
N LYS A 22 0.44 -0.79 -7.47
CA LYS A 22 0.08 -0.43 -8.84
C LYS A 22 0.33 -1.58 -9.84
N TRP A 23 -0.29 -2.75 -9.63
CA TRP A 23 -0.25 -3.83 -10.63
C TRP A 23 -1.29 -3.66 -11.72
N SER A 24 -2.42 -3.04 -11.41
CA SER A 24 -3.46 -2.76 -12.41
C SER A 24 -3.27 -1.39 -13.04
N ARG A 25 -3.86 -1.21 -14.23
CA ARG A 25 -3.81 0.00 -15.06
C ARG A 25 -4.61 1.17 -14.46
N LYS A 26 -4.72 1.25 -13.14
CA LYS A 26 -5.44 2.30 -12.42
C LYS A 26 -4.54 3.51 -12.22
N GLU A 27 -5.11 4.66 -12.53
CA GLU A 27 -4.50 5.97 -12.30
C GLU A 27 -4.31 6.20 -10.80
N LYS A 28 -3.18 6.79 -10.43
CA LYS A 28 -2.88 7.14 -9.04
C LYS A 28 -3.93 8.09 -8.44
N SER A 29 -4.46 8.99 -9.27
CA SER A 29 -5.50 9.97 -8.93
C SER A 29 -6.80 9.33 -8.43
N VAL A 30 -7.10 8.08 -8.84
CA VAL A 30 -8.28 7.35 -8.37
C VAL A 30 -8.10 6.84 -6.94
N ILE A 31 -6.85 6.62 -6.52
CA ILE A 31 -6.54 5.97 -5.23
C ILE A 31 -6.14 6.99 -4.16
N GLU A 32 -5.52 8.10 -4.53
CA GLU A 32 -5.11 9.18 -3.62
C GLU A 32 -6.19 9.61 -2.60
N PRO A 33 -7.48 9.77 -2.99
CA PRO A 33 -8.54 10.16 -2.05
C PRO A 33 -8.77 9.18 -0.90
N TYR A 34 -8.45 7.89 -1.10
CA TYR A 34 -8.64 6.82 -0.11
C TYR A 34 -7.49 6.72 0.89
N LYS A 35 -6.46 7.59 0.76
CA LYS A 35 -5.35 7.72 1.72
C LYS A 35 -4.68 6.38 2.06
N PRO A 36 -4.13 5.64 1.08
CA PRO A 36 -3.30 4.48 1.38
C PRO A 36 -2.11 4.90 2.26
N TYR A 37 -1.70 4.04 3.20
CA TYR A 37 -0.51 4.26 4.02
C TYR A 37 0.76 4.34 3.17
N LYS A 38 0.83 3.52 2.13
CA LYS A 38 1.90 3.53 1.13
C LYS A 38 1.34 3.16 -0.24
N MET A 39 1.83 3.84 -1.27
CA MET A 39 1.65 3.43 -2.66
C MET A 39 2.99 2.95 -3.19
N VAL A 40 3.02 1.76 -3.77
CA VAL A 40 4.19 1.21 -4.46
C VAL A 40 3.83 0.84 -5.89
N SER A 41 4.78 1.01 -6.80
CA SER A 41 4.58 0.87 -8.24
C SER A 41 4.84 -0.55 -8.74
N SER A 42 5.48 -1.39 -7.94
CA SER A 42 5.82 -2.76 -8.31
C SER A 42 5.95 -3.67 -7.09
N MET A 43 5.95 -4.98 -7.33
CA MET A 43 6.26 -5.98 -6.30
C MET A 43 7.67 -5.83 -5.73
N LEU A 44 8.63 -5.48 -6.57
CA LEU A 44 10.02 -5.31 -6.13
C LEU A 44 10.14 -4.16 -5.13
N GLU A 45 9.50 -3.01 -5.43
CA GLU A 45 9.46 -1.87 -4.53
C GLU A 45 8.76 -2.21 -3.21
N LEU A 46 7.66 -2.99 -3.27
CA LEU A 46 6.99 -3.48 -2.07
C LEU A 46 7.92 -4.33 -1.19
N SER A 47 8.58 -5.33 -1.79
CA SER A 47 9.48 -6.24 -1.07
C SER A 47 10.66 -5.49 -0.45
N GLN A 48 11.29 -4.58 -1.20
CA GLN A 48 12.37 -3.74 -0.69
C GLN A 48 11.92 -2.87 0.48
N TRP A 49 10.74 -2.26 0.36
CA TRP A 49 10.18 -1.45 1.43
C TRP A 49 9.89 -2.26 2.70
N LEU A 50 9.31 -3.46 2.55
CA LEU A 50 9.01 -4.34 3.70
C LEU A 50 10.27 -4.82 4.42
N ILE A 51 11.33 -5.16 3.68
CA ILE A 51 12.62 -5.57 4.27
C ILE A 51 13.18 -4.42 5.10
N ASN A 52 13.28 -3.21 4.53
CA ASN A 52 13.82 -2.05 5.23
C ASN A 52 12.94 -1.62 6.43
N TYR A 53 11.61 -1.71 6.29
CA TYR A 53 10.67 -1.38 7.37
C TYR A 53 10.88 -2.27 8.61
N ASN A 54 11.15 -3.56 8.42
CA ASN A 54 11.38 -4.49 9.52
C ASN A 54 12.73 -4.27 10.21
N GLU A 55 13.73 -3.77 9.49
CA GLU A 55 15.03 -3.41 10.08
C GLU A 55 14.92 -2.19 11.01
N GLU A 56 14.05 -1.23 10.70
CA GLU A 56 13.80 -0.04 11.53
C GLU A 56 12.99 -0.33 12.80
N GLU A 57 12.05 -1.29 12.77
CA GLU A 57 11.25 -1.69 13.95
C GLU A 57 11.99 -2.66 14.89
N CYS A 58 13.11 -3.26 14.45
CA CYS A 58 13.96 -4.12 15.26
C CYS A 58 15.11 -3.38 15.98
N GLN A 59 15.18 -2.05 15.85
CA GLN A 59 16.09 -1.17 16.60
C GLN A 59 15.35 -0.44 17.73
#